data_AF-A0A3R6Z8X5-F1
#
_entry.id   AF-A0A3R6Z8X5-F1
#
_cell.length_a   1.000
_cell.length_b   1.000
_cell.length_c   1.000
_cell.angle_alpha   90.00
_cell.angle_beta   90.00
_cell.angle_gamma   90.00
#
_symmetry.space_group_name_H-M   'P 1'
#
loop_
_entity.id
_entity.type
_entity.pdbx_description
1 polymer ?
#
loop_
_entity_poly.entity_id
_entity_poly.type
_entity_poly.pdbx_seq_one_letter_code
_entity_poly.pdbx_strand_id
1 'polypeptide(L)'
;MKHSLGVSEKRTCYKYIQSRQLSALEFSSPDVVRDLVKSKNGVDVYESRLMWQDIRAVTRINGTVKDVMALLCADDTESFVACQKEILGDDFVGAKVLDSCLSDAKHDSSHYHCGLKWLAVAGDVDQGQPSTFDMVFLDYTD
;
A
#
# COMPACT_ATOMS: atom_id res chain seq x y z
N MET A 1 -12.86 22.59 6.73
CA MET A 1 -12.85 22.59 5.24
C MET A 1 -12.40 21.21 4.77
N LYS A 2 -13.15 20.60 3.84
CA LYS A 2 -12.70 19.37 3.15
C LYS A 2 -11.79 19.86 2.02
N HIS A 3 -10.48 19.85 2.23
CA HIS A 3 -9.53 20.16 1.16
C HIS A 3 -9.47 18.92 0.25
N SER A 4 -10.11 19.03 -0.92
CA SER A 4 -10.02 18.05 -2.00
C SER A 4 -9.09 18.62 -3.07
N LEU A 5 -8.30 17.75 -3.68
CA LEU A 5 -7.46 18.02 -4.82
C LEU A 5 -8.30 18.58 -5.98
N GLY A 6 -7.79 19.63 -6.63
CA GLY A 6 -8.34 20.15 -7.86
C GLY A 6 -8.19 19.14 -9.01
N VAL A 7 -8.97 19.33 -10.08
CA VAL A 7 -9.00 18.42 -11.24
C VAL A 7 -7.60 18.23 -11.87
N SER A 8 -6.79 19.28 -11.94
CA SER A 8 -5.43 19.20 -12.47
C SER A 8 -4.48 18.40 -11.57
N GLU A 9 -4.63 18.54 -10.26
CA GLU A 9 -3.82 17.81 -9.27
C GLU A 9 -4.15 16.32 -9.32
N LYS A 10 -5.45 15.98 -9.33
CA LYS A 10 -5.93 14.59 -9.48
C LYS A 10 -5.37 13.91 -10.74
N ARG A 11 -5.39 14.61 -11.88
CA ARG A 11 -4.80 14.12 -13.14
C ARG A 11 -3.29 13.92 -13.03
N THR A 12 -2.60 14.80 -12.31
CA THR A 12 -1.15 14.72 -12.10
C THR A 12 -0.80 13.52 -11.22
N CYS A 13 -1.53 13.34 -10.11
CA CYS A 13 -1.40 12.17 -9.24
C CYS A 13 -1.59 10.87 -10.01
N TYR A 14 -2.65 10.78 -10.85
CA TYR A 14 -2.91 9.59 -11.67
C TYR A 14 -1.75 9.28 -12.62
N LYS A 15 -1.30 10.26 -13.42
CA LYS A 15 -0.18 10.07 -14.35
C LYS A 15 1.10 9.67 -13.63
N TYR A 16 1.35 10.30 -12.48
CA TYR A 16 2.52 9.99 -11.67
C TYR A 16 2.48 8.53 -11.21
N ILE A 17 1.40 8.08 -10.58
CA ILE A 17 1.36 6.71 -10.06
C ILE A 17 1.35 5.66 -11.16
N GLN A 18 0.68 5.92 -12.29
CA GLN A 18 0.74 5.03 -13.46
C GLN A 18 2.17 4.88 -13.99
N SER A 19 2.96 5.96 -14.01
CA SER A 19 4.38 5.89 -14.40
C SER A 19 5.25 5.08 -13.43
N ARG A 20 4.82 4.91 -12.18
CA ARG A 20 5.50 4.10 -11.17
C ARG A 20 5.07 2.64 -11.18
N GLN A 21 3.92 2.32 -11.78
CA GLN A 21 3.39 0.96 -11.83
C GLN A 21 4.38 -0.02 -12.46
N LEU A 22 5.04 0.36 -13.57
CA LEU A 22 6.03 -0.50 -14.21
C LEU A 22 7.20 -0.80 -13.27
N SER A 23 7.72 0.21 -12.57
CA SER A 23 8.79 0.01 -11.58
C SER A 23 8.35 -0.89 -10.42
N ALA A 24 7.10 -0.79 -9.97
CA ALA A 24 6.55 -1.68 -8.95
C ALA A 24 6.41 -3.13 -9.45
N LEU A 25 6.00 -3.33 -10.71
CA LEU A 25 5.93 -4.65 -11.34
C LEU A 25 7.32 -5.27 -11.50
N GLU A 26 8.30 -4.50 -12.00
CA GLU A 26 9.70 -4.93 -12.08
C GLU A 26 10.26 -5.29 -10.71
N PHE A 27 9.98 -4.47 -9.70
CA PHE A 27 10.37 -4.73 -8.31
C PHE A 27 9.76 -6.03 -7.79
N SER A 28 8.47 -6.28 -8.02
CA SER A 28 7.80 -7.51 -7.58
C SER A 28 8.20 -8.77 -8.36
N SER A 29 8.92 -8.62 -9.48
CA SER A 29 9.35 -9.73 -10.32
C SER A 29 10.19 -10.77 -9.56
N PRO A 30 9.99 -12.08 -9.80
CA PRO A 30 10.88 -13.13 -9.30
C PRO A 30 12.31 -13.03 -9.85
N ASP A 31 12.53 -12.31 -10.95
CA ASP A 31 13.85 -12.18 -11.60
C ASP A 31 14.81 -11.27 -10.82
N VAL A 32 14.29 -10.43 -9.92
CA VAL A 32 15.11 -9.57 -9.06
C VAL A 32 15.68 -10.42 -7.93
N VAL A 33 16.99 -10.65 -8.00
CA VAL A 33 17.75 -11.47 -7.05
C VAL A 33 17.71 -10.87 -5.65
N ARG A 34 17.17 -11.63 -4.70
CA ARG A 34 17.14 -11.31 -3.27
C ARG A 34 17.48 -12.56 -2.48
N ASP A 35 18.15 -12.37 -1.35
CA ASP A 35 18.48 -13.47 -0.46
C ASP A 35 17.38 -13.66 0.58
N LEU A 36 17.03 -14.90 0.88
CA LEU A 36 16.14 -15.22 1.99
C LEU A 36 16.84 -14.84 3.30
N VAL A 37 16.23 -13.94 4.08
CA VAL A 37 16.77 -13.46 5.37
C VAL A 37 16.03 -14.04 6.56
N LYS A 38 14.72 -14.32 6.43
CA LYS A 38 13.90 -14.78 7.55
C LYS A 38 12.66 -15.53 7.06
N SER A 39 12.34 -16.63 7.71
CA SER A 39 11.05 -17.33 7.56
C SER A 39 10.37 -17.41 8.92
N LYS A 40 9.15 -16.89 9.05
CA LYS A 40 8.37 -16.95 10.29
C LYS A 40 6.87 -16.98 9.99
N ASN A 41 6.13 -17.87 10.66
CA ASN A 41 4.67 -17.97 10.52
C ASN A 41 4.17 -18.12 9.07
N GLY A 42 4.90 -18.87 8.23
CA GLY A 42 4.54 -19.05 6.82
C GLY A 42 4.82 -17.85 5.91
N VAL A 43 5.51 -16.82 6.43
CA VAL A 43 6.00 -15.67 5.66
C VAL A 43 7.50 -15.80 5.46
N ASP A 44 7.92 -15.79 4.20
CA ASP A 44 9.31 -15.76 3.77
C ASP A 44 9.69 -14.33 3.39
N VAL A 45 10.73 -13.79 4.04
CA VAL A 45 11.24 -12.43 3.83
C VAL A 45 12.58 -12.51 3.12
N TYR A 46 12.68 -11.79 2.01
CA TYR A 46 13.85 -11.69 1.15
C TYR A 46 14.36 -10.25 1.13
N GLU A 47 15.67 -10.07 1.13
CA GLU A 47 16.32 -8.76 1.10
C GLU A 47 17.33 -8.68 -0.06
N SER A 48 17.40 -7.54 -0.74
CA SER A 48 18.47 -7.26 -1.72
C SER A 48 19.73 -6.73 -1.03
N ARG A 49 20.91 -7.17 -1.50
CA ARG A 49 22.21 -6.65 -1.03
C ARG A 49 22.57 -5.26 -1.56
N LEU A 50 21.75 -4.68 -2.45
CA LEU A 50 21.98 -3.34 -3.00
C LEU A 50 21.60 -2.26 -1.98
N MET A 51 22.20 -1.07 -2.11
CA MET A 51 22.22 0.01 -1.09
C MET A 51 20.86 0.54 -0.61
N TRP A 52 19.72 0.08 -1.15
CA TRP A 52 18.38 0.58 -0.83
C TRP A 52 17.50 -0.38 -0.02
N GLN A 53 18.06 -1.46 0.54
CA GLN A 53 17.37 -2.37 1.47
C GLN A 53 15.96 -2.72 0.98
N ASP A 54 15.90 -3.23 -0.24
CA ASP A 54 14.67 -3.75 -0.84
C ASP A 54 14.23 -5.01 -0.09
N ILE A 55 13.03 -4.95 0.49
CA ILE A 55 12.42 -6.04 1.24
C ILE A 55 11.22 -6.58 0.44
N ARG A 56 11.19 -7.90 0.28
CA ARG A 56 10.06 -8.65 -0.26
C ARG A 56 9.58 -9.68 0.75
N ALA A 57 8.31 -9.63 1.12
CA ALA A 57 7.65 -10.68 1.89
C ALA A 57 6.74 -11.51 0.98
N VAL A 58 6.81 -12.83 1.09
CA VAL A 58 5.97 -13.78 0.36
C VAL A 58 5.27 -14.69 1.35
N THR A 59 3.97 -14.89 1.16
CA THR A 59 3.16 -15.83 1.94
C THR A 59 2.21 -16.57 1.03
N ARG A 60 1.71 -17.72 1.50
CA ARG A 60 0.66 -18.49 0.84
C ARG A 60 -0.58 -18.44 1.70
N ILE A 61 -1.66 -17.95 1.12
CA ILE A 61 -2.95 -17.81 1.79
C ILE A 61 -3.96 -18.81 1.20
N ASN A 62 -4.87 -19.29 2.04
CA ASN A 62 -6.01 -20.09 1.60
C ASN A 62 -7.21 -19.15 1.35
N GLY A 63 -7.15 -18.39 0.26
CA GLY A 63 -8.16 -17.39 -0.10
C GLY A 63 -8.12 -17.06 -1.59
N THR A 64 -9.02 -16.20 -2.04
CA THR A 64 -9.03 -15.75 -3.45
C THR A 64 -8.26 -14.45 -3.61
N VAL A 65 -7.77 -14.20 -4.83
CA VAL A 65 -7.17 -12.90 -5.18
C VAL A 65 -8.16 -11.77 -4.89
N LYS A 66 -9.45 -11.99 -5.16
CA LYS A 66 -10.51 -11.02 -4.88
C LYS A 66 -10.57 -10.62 -3.40
N ASP A 67 -10.42 -11.56 -2.48
CA ASP A 67 -10.46 -11.28 -1.04
C ASP A 67 -9.25 -10.44 -0.63
N VAL A 68 -8.07 -10.72 -1.19
CA VAL A 68 -6.86 -9.91 -0.96
C VAL A 68 -7.05 -8.50 -1.50
N MET A 69 -7.55 -8.36 -2.73
CA MET A 69 -7.77 -7.06 -3.33
C MET A 69 -8.81 -6.24 -2.55
N ALA A 70 -9.85 -6.89 -1.99
CA ALA A 70 -10.81 -6.19 -1.13
C ALA A 70 -10.15 -5.59 0.13
N LEU A 71 -9.15 -6.26 0.70
CA LEU A 71 -8.39 -5.74 1.85
C LEU A 71 -7.42 -4.61 1.45
N LEU A 72 -6.81 -4.70 0.27
CA LEU A 72 -5.78 -3.73 -0.15
C LEU A 72 -6.37 -2.46 -0.78
N CYS A 73 -7.54 -2.56 -1.43
CA CYS A 73 -8.03 -1.55 -2.36
C CYS A 73 -9.24 -0.75 -1.84
N ALA A 74 -9.44 -0.72 -0.52
CA ALA A 74 -10.52 0.04 0.11
C ALA A 74 -10.47 1.53 -0.29
N ASP A 75 -11.57 2.07 -0.79
CA ASP A 75 -11.63 3.38 -1.44
C ASP A 75 -12.29 4.47 -0.58
N ASP A 76 -12.98 4.09 0.48
CA ASP A 76 -13.51 4.99 1.50
C ASP A 76 -12.76 4.88 2.83
N THR A 77 -12.92 5.89 3.70
CA THR A 77 -12.18 5.95 4.97
C THR A 77 -12.59 4.86 5.96
N GLU A 78 -13.87 4.49 6.01
CA GLU A 78 -14.36 3.50 6.97
C GLU A 78 -13.81 2.11 6.62
N SER A 79 -13.96 1.70 5.35
CA SER A 79 -13.42 0.45 4.84
C SER A 79 -11.89 0.42 4.95
N PHE A 80 -11.21 1.52 4.61
CA PHE A 80 -9.76 1.59 4.70
C PHE A 80 -9.26 1.43 6.14
N VAL A 81 -9.89 2.10 7.12
CA VAL A 81 -9.55 1.93 8.54
C VAL A 81 -9.77 0.49 8.99
N ALA A 82 -10.88 -0.14 8.61
CA ALA A 82 -11.16 -1.53 8.97
C ALA A 82 -10.11 -2.49 8.39
N CYS A 83 -9.74 -2.33 7.12
CA CYS A 83 -8.73 -3.17 6.47
C CYS A 83 -7.34 -2.96 7.08
N GLN A 84 -6.95 -1.73 7.39
CA GLN A 84 -5.63 -1.46 8.00
C GLN A 84 -5.52 -2.01 9.42
N LYS A 85 -6.62 -2.01 10.20
CA LYS A 85 -6.65 -2.68 11.51
C LYS A 85 -6.44 -4.20 11.38
N GLU A 86 -7.07 -4.83 10.39
CA GLU A 86 -6.90 -6.26 10.14
C GLU A 86 -5.45 -6.59 9.74
N ILE A 87 -4.83 -5.75 8.89
CA ILE A 87 -3.48 -5.98 8.36
C ILE A 87 -2.40 -5.72 9.42
N LEU A 88 -2.52 -4.61 10.17
CA LEU A 88 -1.47 -4.13 11.07
C LEU A 88 -1.69 -4.56 12.53
N GLY A 89 -2.91 -4.96 12.90
CA GLY A 89 -3.24 -5.35 14.27
C GLY A 89 -2.94 -4.24 15.27
N ASP A 90 -2.15 -4.57 16.30
CA ASP A 90 -1.79 -3.66 17.39
C ASP A 90 -0.91 -2.48 16.95
N ASP A 91 -0.26 -2.57 15.77
CA ASP A 91 0.58 -1.50 15.23
C ASP A 91 -0.25 -0.39 14.56
N PHE A 92 -1.57 -0.57 14.38
CA PHE A 92 -2.45 0.43 13.78
C PHE A 92 -2.69 1.62 14.72
N VAL A 93 -2.41 2.84 14.26
CA VAL A 93 -2.73 4.07 15.00
C VAL A 93 -3.88 4.84 14.37
N GLY A 94 -3.88 5.03 13.06
CA GLY A 94 -4.94 5.77 12.37
C GLY A 94 -4.81 5.73 10.87
N ALA A 95 -5.93 5.86 10.15
CA ALA A 95 -5.93 5.89 8.70
C ALA A 95 -7.05 6.77 8.16
N LYS A 96 -6.87 7.29 6.95
CA LYS A 96 -7.87 8.11 6.26
C LYS A 96 -7.67 8.10 4.75
N VAL A 97 -8.76 7.98 4.00
CA VAL A 97 -8.76 8.33 2.57
C VAL A 97 -8.92 9.84 2.46
N LEU A 98 -7.90 10.50 1.93
CA LEU A 98 -7.85 11.96 1.79
C LEU A 98 -8.59 12.42 0.55
N ASP A 99 -8.38 11.73 -0.59
CA ASP A 99 -9.08 12.02 -1.83
C ASP A 99 -9.05 10.83 -2.81
N SER A 100 -9.99 10.79 -3.75
CA SER A 100 -9.95 9.89 -4.91
C SER A 100 -9.47 10.67 -6.12
N CYS A 101 -8.45 10.15 -6.81
CA CYS A 101 -7.82 10.78 -7.96
C CYS A 101 -8.54 10.48 -9.28
N LEU A 102 -9.34 9.42 -9.35
CA LEU A 102 -10.20 9.12 -10.50
C LEU A 102 -11.46 8.35 -10.08
N SER A 103 -12.60 8.80 -10.59
CA SER A 103 -13.87 8.07 -10.62
C SER A 103 -14.26 7.75 -12.07
N ASP A 104 -13.26 7.51 -12.94
CA ASP A 104 -13.51 7.42 -14.38
C ASP A 104 -14.21 6.10 -14.71
N ALA A 105 -15.38 6.20 -15.33
CA ALA A 105 -16.20 5.10 -15.85
C ALA A 105 -15.54 4.28 -16.99
N LYS A 106 -14.21 4.40 -17.15
CA LYS A 106 -13.41 3.68 -18.15
C LYS A 106 -12.67 2.47 -17.58
N HIS A 107 -12.66 2.32 -16.26
CA HIS A 107 -12.06 1.17 -15.59
C HIS A 107 -13.20 0.26 -15.13
N ASP A 108 -13.45 -0.80 -15.91
CA ASP A 108 -14.48 -1.82 -15.63
C ASP A 108 -14.03 -2.84 -14.55
N SER A 109 -12.87 -2.62 -13.92
CA SER A 109 -12.39 -3.46 -12.82
C SER A 109 -13.12 -3.09 -11.53
N SER A 110 -13.78 -4.06 -10.91
CA SER A 110 -14.45 -3.89 -9.60
C SER A 110 -13.48 -3.58 -8.45
N HIS A 111 -12.17 -3.57 -8.71
CA HIS A 111 -11.11 -3.33 -7.75
C HIS A 111 -10.23 -2.14 -8.11
N TYR A 112 -10.57 -1.40 -9.17
CA TYR A 112 -9.82 -0.22 -9.56
C TYR A 112 -9.88 0.83 -8.44
N HIS A 113 -8.71 1.28 -7.98
CA HIS A 113 -8.61 2.38 -7.03
C HIS A 113 -7.44 3.27 -7.40
N CYS A 114 -7.64 4.59 -7.36
CA CYS A 114 -6.56 5.54 -7.37
C CYS A 114 -6.88 6.67 -6.39
N GLY A 115 -6.13 6.77 -5.29
CA GLY A 115 -6.47 7.67 -4.20
C GLY A 115 -5.28 8.12 -3.38
N LEU A 116 -5.44 9.26 -2.72
CA LEU A 116 -4.48 9.75 -1.74
C LEU A 116 -4.93 9.28 -0.35
N LYS A 117 -4.03 8.59 0.36
CA LYS A 117 -4.32 8.01 1.67
C LYS A 117 -3.30 8.49 2.69
N TRP A 118 -3.75 8.59 3.93
CA TRP A 118 -2.92 8.81 5.10
C TRP A 118 -3.00 7.59 6.01
N LEU A 119 -1.86 7.16 6.54
CA LEU A 119 -1.73 6.04 7.47
C LEU A 119 -0.70 6.40 8.53
N ALA A 120 -1.06 6.18 9.79
CA ALA A 120 -0.19 6.27 10.95
C ALA A 120 -0.08 4.90 11.62
N VAL A 121 1.15 4.53 12.00
CA VAL A 121 1.46 3.25 12.63
C VAL A 121 2.39 3.46 13.82
N ALA A 122 2.32 2.53 14.77
CA ALA A 122 3.21 2.52 15.92
C ALA A 122 4.65 2.28 15.46
N GLY A 123 5.58 3.04 16.02
CA GLY A 123 7.01 2.81 15.82
C GLY A 123 7.58 1.89 16.89
N ASP A 124 8.69 1.22 16.57
CA ASP A 124 9.42 0.41 17.53
C ASP A 124 10.28 1.32 18.45
N VAL A 125 9.71 1.69 19.59
CA VAL A 125 10.31 2.62 20.56
C VAL A 125 11.64 2.08 21.11
N ASP A 126 11.80 0.76 21.17
CA ASP A 126 13.00 0.11 21.70
C ASP A 126 14.23 0.31 20.80
N GLN A 127 14.02 0.70 19.55
CA GLN A 127 15.09 1.00 18.58
C GLN A 127 15.36 2.50 18.42
N GLY A 128 14.86 3.34 19.33
CA GLY A 128 15.06 4.80 19.30
C GLY A 128 14.26 5.49 18.18
N GLN A 129 13.25 4.81 17.62
CA GLN A 129 12.34 5.41 16.65
C GLN A 129 11.24 6.23 17.35
N PRO A 130 10.61 7.18 16.64
CA PRO A 130 9.41 7.86 17.15
C PRO A 130 8.33 6.84 17.55
N SER A 131 7.58 7.12 18.61
CA SER A 131 6.50 6.24 19.07
C SER A 131 5.38 6.03 18.04
N THR A 132 5.29 6.93 17.06
CA THR A 132 4.37 6.83 15.93
C THR A 132 5.03 7.53 14.73
N PHE A 133 4.86 6.97 13.55
CA PHE A 133 5.15 7.67 12.30
C PHE A 133 3.93 7.61 11.39
N ASP A 134 3.79 8.63 10.55
CA ASP A 134 2.72 8.71 9.58
C ASP A 134 3.24 8.98 8.17
N MET A 135 2.41 8.64 7.20
CA MET A 135 2.71 8.81 5.79
C MET A 135 1.48 9.19 5.00
N VAL A 136 1.70 9.98 3.96
CA VAL A 136 0.72 10.26 2.91
C VAL A 136 1.24 9.66 1.63
N PHE A 137 0.44 8.81 1.00
CA PHE A 137 0.83 8.08 -0.20
C PHE A 137 -0.29 8.06 -1.22
N LEU A 138 0.10 7.94 -2.49
CA LEU A 138 -0.82 7.61 -3.56
C LEU A 138 -0.93 6.09 -3.63
N ASP A 139 -2.16 5.61 -3.61
CA ASP A 139 -2.51 4.22 -3.81
C ASP A 139 -3.08 4.03 -5.21
N TYR A 140 -2.71 2.92 -5.85
CA TYR A 140 -3.15 2.56 -7.19
C TYR A 140 -3.34 1.06 -7.31
N THR A 141 -4.52 0.68 -7.80
CA THR A 141 -4.88 -0.68 -8.17
C THR A 141 -5.63 -0.63 -9.49
N ASP A 142 -5.32 -1.58 -10.37
CA ASP A 142 -5.95 -1.82 -11.67
C ASP A 142 -6.61 -3.20 -11.68
#